data_AF-A0A2D5E278-F1
#
_entry.id   AF-A0A2D5E278-F1
#
_cell.length_a   1.000
_cell.length_b   1.000
_cell.length_c   1.000
_cell.angle_alpha   90.00
_cell.angle_beta   90.00
_cell.angle_gamma   90.00
#
_symmetry.space_group_name_H-M   'P 1'
#
loop_
_entity.id
_entity.type
_entity.pdbx_description
1 polymer ?
#
loop_
_entity_poly.entity_id
_entity_poly.type
_entity_poly.pdbx_seq_one_letter_code
_entity_poly.pdbx_strand_id
1 'polypeptide(L)'
;MSPSPAERPARWFPATLWDLIRPRSGGRASVSKSPVTGAPPTVRENAAAVRPEPPGKSARSSATGMKARYEELVVDMKRRYGIRVVRWRSSTSGCAWQVHYKDGTMARLIESPHPRGPMSCAVFLHEIGHHAIGFKTYRPRCLEEYHAWRWSFETMIALDLNLTEAVRRRRDDALHYAIQKAARRGLKRLPGELIPFLEPRSRSQAPLPALLEEPRGPFLESPSTRAAESVEQTSQIN
;
A
#
# COMPACT_ATOMS: atom_id res chain seq x y z
N MET A 1 30.98 7.63 32.02
CA MET A 1 30.13 8.50 31.18
C MET A 1 29.95 7.78 29.85
N SER A 2 28.79 7.15 29.66
CA SER A 2 28.47 6.38 28.45
C SER A 2 27.82 7.30 27.41
N PRO A 3 28.15 7.18 26.11
CA PRO A 3 27.59 8.05 25.08
C PRO A 3 26.10 7.79 24.82
N SER A 4 25.40 8.88 24.48
CA SER A 4 23.96 8.98 24.19
C SER A 4 23.53 8.19 22.92
N PRO A 5 22.32 7.58 22.88
CA PRO A 5 21.88 6.69 21.79
C PRO A 5 21.46 7.39 20.48
N ALA A 6 21.67 8.70 20.32
CA ALA A 6 21.14 9.47 19.19
C ALA A 6 22.05 9.54 17.94
N GLU A 7 23.26 8.99 17.97
CA GLU A 7 24.19 9.07 16.83
C GLU A 7 24.69 7.68 16.44
N ARG A 8 23.89 6.95 15.65
CA ARG A 8 24.39 5.81 14.87
C ARG A 8 23.94 5.97 13.41
N PRO A 9 24.87 6.04 12.44
CA PRO A 9 24.50 6.19 11.04
C PRO A 9 23.71 4.97 10.54
N ALA A 10 22.64 5.24 9.78
CA ALA A 10 21.70 4.28 9.20
C ALA A 10 22.30 3.39 8.09
N ARG A 11 23.51 2.85 8.29
CA ARG A 11 24.19 1.96 7.33
C ARG A 11 24.79 0.75 8.05
N TRP A 12 23.93 -0.09 8.62
CA TRP A 12 24.37 -1.43 9.03
C TRP A 12 23.24 -2.45 9.15
N PHE A 13 22.43 -2.63 8.11
CA PHE A 13 21.64 -3.85 7.98
C PHE A 13 21.68 -4.39 6.55
N PRO A 14 21.95 -5.69 6.36
CA PRO A 14 21.93 -6.32 5.05
C PRO A 14 20.54 -6.23 4.42
N ALA A 15 20.48 -5.93 3.13
CA ALA A 15 19.24 -5.68 2.40
C ALA A 15 18.36 -6.94 2.35
N THR A 16 18.92 -8.14 2.46
CA THR A 16 18.20 -9.42 2.49
C THR A 16 18.89 -10.46 3.38
N LEU A 17 18.15 -11.49 3.81
CA LEU A 17 18.69 -12.68 4.47
C LEU A 17 19.80 -13.37 3.64
N TRP A 18 19.77 -13.22 2.32
CA TRP A 18 20.75 -13.81 1.40
C TRP A 18 22.10 -13.08 1.40
N ASP A 19 22.17 -11.83 1.87
CA ASP A 19 23.43 -11.10 2.00
C ASP A 19 24.28 -11.60 3.18
N LEU A 20 23.65 -12.31 4.14
CA LEU A 20 24.33 -12.95 5.27
C LEU A 20 24.91 -14.33 4.94
N ILE A 21 24.41 -14.98 3.88
CA ILE A 21 24.62 -16.41 3.61
C ILE A 21 25.61 -16.65 2.44
N ARG A 22 25.95 -15.63 1.64
CA ARG A 22 26.91 -15.81 0.54
C ARG A 22 28.37 -15.70 1.00
N PRO A 23 29.26 -16.64 0.61
CA PRO A 23 30.69 -16.44 0.74
C PRO A 23 31.09 -15.21 -0.10
N ARG A 24 31.88 -14.30 0.50
CA ARG A 24 32.47 -13.13 -0.16
C ARG A 24 33.43 -13.60 -1.25
N SER A 25 32.92 -13.84 -2.45
CA SER A 25 33.73 -13.97 -3.65
C SER A 25 34.15 -12.58 -4.14
N GLY A 26 35.46 -12.45 -4.37
CA GLY A 26 36.15 -11.20 -4.68
C GLY A 26 35.69 -10.50 -5.95
N GLY A 27 36.07 -9.23 -6.04
CA GLY A 27 35.51 -8.27 -6.98
C GLY A 27 35.88 -8.46 -8.45
N ARG A 28 35.17 -7.72 -9.30
CA ARG A 28 35.74 -7.19 -10.54
C ARG A 28 34.93 -5.99 -11.06
N ALA A 29 35.67 -4.88 -11.13
CA ALA A 29 35.64 -3.74 -12.04
C ALA A 29 34.41 -3.50 -12.94
N SER A 30 33.94 -2.26 -12.86
CA SER A 30 33.21 -1.51 -13.88
C SER A 30 33.90 -1.52 -15.24
N VAL A 31 33.13 -1.65 -16.31
CA VAL A 31 33.54 -1.20 -17.65
C VAL A 31 32.47 -0.26 -18.20
N SER A 32 32.82 1.02 -18.18
CA SER A 32 32.20 2.11 -18.91
C SER A 32 32.48 2.01 -20.40
N LYS A 33 31.49 2.28 -21.26
CA LYS A 33 31.71 2.71 -22.64
C LYS A 33 30.77 3.88 -22.99
N SER A 34 31.39 5.02 -23.26
CA SER A 34 30.92 6.12 -24.13
C SER A 34 31.95 6.22 -25.27
N PRO A 35 31.87 7.16 -26.23
CA PRO A 35 30.74 7.77 -26.95
C PRO A 35 30.92 7.61 -28.49
N VAL A 36 29.93 7.97 -29.32
CA VAL A 36 30.19 8.27 -30.74
C VAL A 36 29.49 9.56 -31.15
N THR A 37 30.32 10.39 -31.76
CA THR A 37 30.22 11.72 -32.36
C THR A 37 29.38 11.78 -33.63
N GLY A 38 28.71 12.92 -33.85
CA GLY A 38 28.11 13.30 -35.14
C GLY A 38 27.68 14.77 -35.11
N ALA A 39 28.42 15.62 -35.83
CA ALA A 39 28.30 17.09 -35.88
C ALA A 39 27.38 17.57 -37.05
N PRO A 40 27.06 18.89 -37.13
CA PRO A 40 25.90 19.52 -37.84
C PRO A 40 26.25 19.95 -39.30
N PRO A 41 25.45 20.68 -40.16
CA PRO A 41 24.50 21.79 -39.90
C PRO A 41 23.21 21.83 -40.78
N THR A 42 22.26 22.74 -40.56
CA THR A 42 22.08 23.95 -41.39
C THR A 42 21.06 24.93 -40.78
N VAL A 43 21.41 26.20 -40.89
CA VAL A 43 20.67 27.39 -40.45
C VAL A 43 19.63 27.75 -41.51
N ARG A 44 18.38 28.00 -41.11
CA ARG A 44 17.43 28.81 -41.88
C ARG A 44 16.75 29.81 -40.95
N GLU A 45 17.20 31.04 -41.08
CA GLU A 45 16.52 32.24 -40.59
C GLU A 45 15.14 32.34 -41.24
N ASN A 46 14.11 32.55 -40.44
CA ASN A 46 12.88 33.17 -40.91
C ASN A 46 12.39 34.14 -39.86
N ALA A 47 12.15 35.34 -40.36
CA ALA A 47 11.92 36.57 -39.63
C ALA A 47 10.59 36.61 -38.87
N ALA A 48 10.63 37.41 -37.82
CA ALA A 48 9.58 37.91 -36.95
C ALA A 48 8.17 38.03 -37.56
N ALA A 49 7.23 37.30 -36.95
CA ALA A 49 5.84 37.70 -36.87
C ALA A 49 5.47 37.78 -35.38
N VAL A 50 5.33 39.01 -34.88
CA VAL A 50 4.85 39.33 -33.53
C VAL A 50 3.43 38.78 -33.38
N ARG A 51 3.30 37.70 -32.62
CA ARG A 51 2.03 37.03 -32.32
C ARG A 51 1.60 37.44 -30.91
N PRO A 52 0.35 37.88 -30.68
CA PRO A 52 -0.09 38.36 -29.38
C PRO A 52 0.09 37.30 -28.30
N GLU A 53 0.63 37.72 -27.15
CA GLU A 53 0.89 36.86 -26.00
C GLU A 53 -0.38 36.12 -25.56
N PRO A 54 -0.35 34.77 -25.47
CA PRO A 54 -1.45 34.05 -24.87
C PRO A 54 -1.52 34.37 -23.38
N PRO A 55 -2.72 34.61 -22.82
CA PRO A 55 -2.88 34.92 -21.40
C PRO A 55 -2.22 33.84 -20.54
N GLY A 56 -1.57 34.35 -19.49
CA GLY A 56 -0.66 33.64 -18.61
C GLY A 56 -1.06 32.20 -18.30
N LYS A 57 -0.05 31.33 -18.35
CA LYS A 57 -0.08 29.95 -17.88
C LYS A 57 -0.50 29.96 -16.41
N SER A 58 -1.81 29.89 -16.16
CA SER A 58 -2.38 29.47 -14.89
C SER A 58 -1.65 28.21 -14.46
N ALA A 59 -1.02 28.29 -13.28
CA ALA A 59 -0.24 27.23 -12.67
C ALA A 59 -1.01 25.91 -12.75
N ARG A 60 -0.46 24.96 -13.52
CA ARG A 60 -0.96 23.57 -13.60
C ARG A 60 -0.58 22.84 -12.31
N SER A 61 -1.19 23.20 -11.20
CA SER A 61 -0.98 22.55 -9.91
C SER A 61 -1.92 21.36 -9.67
N SER A 62 -2.32 20.60 -10.71
CA SER A 62 -3.33 19.54 -10.56
C SER A 62 -3.10 18.25 -11.38
N ALA A 63 -1.87 17.94 -11.81
CA ALA A 63 -1.63 16.80 -12.71
C ALA A 63 -0.60 15.79 -12.23
N THR A 64 -0.51 15.52 -10.92
CA THR A 64 0.08 14.25 -10.47
C THR A 64 -0.94 13.15 -10.78
N GLY A 65 -0.82 12.50 -11.95
CA GLY A 65 -1.76 11.48 -12.39
C GLY A 65 -1.94 10.34 -11.38
N MET A 66 -3.01 9.55 -11.50
CA MET A 66 -3.37 8.48 -10.56
C MET A 66 -2.22 7.52 -10.21
N LYS A 67 -1.29 7.30 -11.15
CA LYS A 67 -0.06 6.53 -10.90
C LYS A 67 0.76 7.12 -9.74
N ALA A 68 0.98 8.44 -9.72
CA ALA A 68 1.74 9.09 -8.67
C ALA A 68 1.04 9.00 -7.31
N ARG A 69 -0.30 9.08 -7.29
CA ARG A 69 -1.09 8.83 -6.06
C ARG A 69 -0.86 7.41 -5.52
N TYR A 70 -0.77 6.41 -6.39
CA TYR A 70 -0.45 5.04 -5.97
C TYR A 70 1.01 4.88 -5.50
N GLU A 71 1.97 5.56 -6.11
CA GLU A 71 3.36 5.54 -5.63
C GLU A 71 3.48 6.18 -4.24
N GLU A 72 2.83 7.33 -4.04
CA GLU A 72 2.77 8.01 -2.74
C GLU A 72 2.10 7.15 -1.68
N LEU A 73 1.00 6.48 -2.04
CA LEU A 73 0.33 5.50 -1.17
C LEU A 73 1.31 4.41 -0.70
N VAL A 74 2.10 3.83 -1.61
CA VAL A 74 3.06 2.77 -1.26
C VAL A 74 4.10 3.29 -0.26
N VAL A 75 4.61 4.51 -0.48
CA VAL A 75 5.58 5.13 0.44
C VAL A 75 4.94 5.38 1.81
N ASP A 76 3.73 5.97 1.85
CA ASP A 76 3.03 6.25 3.09
C ASP A 76 2.71 4.98 3.87
N MET A 77 2.14 3.97 3.23
CA MET A 77 1.78 2.71 3.89
C MET A 77 3.00 1.97 4.44
N LYS A 78 4.11 1.93 3.69
CA LYS A 78 5.36 1.32 4.18
C LYS A 78 5.87 2.04 5.43
N ARG A 79 5.85 3.37 5.41
CA ARG A 79 6.28 4.21 6.54
C ARG A 79 5.36 4.05 7.75
N ARG A 80 4.06 4.24 7.55
CA ARG A 80 3.02 4.24 8.60
C ARG A 80 2.95 2.90 9.35
N TYR A 81 3.02 1.79 8.62
CA TYR A 81 2.86 0.46 9.22
C TYR A 81 4.20 -0.29 9.44
N GLY A 82 5.33 0.32 9.07
CA GLY A 82 6.65 -0.32 9.17
C GLY A 82 6.76 -1.57 8.29
N ILE A 83 6.14 -1.55 7.11
CA ILE A 83 6.06 -2.71 6.21
C ILE A 83 7.25 -2.74 5.27
N ARG A 84 7.81 -3.94 5.11
CA ARG A 84 8.78 -4.24 4.06
C ARG A 84 8.15 -5.14 3.00
N VAL A 85 8.16 -4.65 1.77
CA VAL A 85 7.78 -5.46 0.59
C VAL A 85 8.98 -6.32 0.20
N VAL A 86 8.84 -7.63 0.32
CA VAL A 86 9.90 -8.60 -0.01
C VAL A 86 9.91 -8.89 -1.51
N ARG A 87 8.74 -8.97 -2.13
CA ARG A 87 8.58 -9.25 -3.56
C ARG A 87 7.35 -8.56 -4.13
N TRP A 88 7.52 -7.90 -5.27
CA TRP A 88 6.41 -7.47 -6.11
C TRP A 88 5.95 -8.64 -6.99
N ARG A 89 4.69 -9.04 -6.87
CA ARG A 89 4.10 -10.14 -7.65
C ARG A 89 3.55 -9.62 -8.99
N SER A 90 3.58 -10.47 -10.01
CA SER A 90 2.87 -10.23 -11.28
C SER A 90 1.39 -10.64 -11.19
N SER A 91 1.06 -11.58 -10.29
CA SER A 91 -0.30 -12.03 -10.03
C SER A 91 -1.09 -11.05 -9.16
N THR A 92 -2.42 -11.05 -9.29
CA THR A 92 -3.36 -10.27 -8.45
C THR A 92 -3.67 -10.98 -7.13
N SER A 93 -2.61 -11.38 -6.43
CA SER A 93 -2.62 -12.04 -5.12
C SER A 93 -1.38 -11.64 -4.33
N GLY A 94 -1.52 -11.56 -3.01
CA GLY A 94 -0.41 -11.29 -2.11
C GLY A 94 -0.36 -12.26 -0.93
N CYS A 95 0.56 -11.98 -0.02
CA CYS A 95 0.71 -12.63 1.26
C CYS A 95 1.33 -11.67 2.26
N ALA A 96 0.81 -11.64 3.48
CA ALA A 96 1.37 -10.88 4.59
C ALA A 96 1.78 -11.83 5.72
N TRP A 97 2.94 -11.57 6.34
CA TRP A 97 3.41 -12.33 7.51
C TRP A 97 4.33 -11.50 8.40
N GLN A 98 4.54 -11.98 9.62
CA GLN A 98 5.42 -11.38 10.60
C GLN A 98 6.53 -12.36 10.99
N VAL A 99 7.72 -11.83 11.25
CA VAL A 99 8.86 -12.60 11.76
C VAL A 99 9.26 -12.01 13.10
N HIS A 100 9.21 -12.83 14.15
CA HIS A 100 9.69 -12.47 15.48
C HIS A 100 11.11 -12.97 15.66
N TYR A 101 12.00 -12.09 16.07
CA TYR A 101 13.39 -12.40 16.36
C TYR A 101 13.59 -12.68 17.85
N LYS A 102 14.72 -13.32 18.19
CA LYS A 102 15.05 -13.68 19.59
C LYS A 102 15.24 -12.45 20.49
N ASP A 103 15.60 -11.31 19.90
CA ASP A 103 15.78 -10.02 20.59
C ASP A 103 14.45 -9.30 20.88
N GLY A 104 13.31 -9.94 20.58
CA GLY A 104 11.97 -9.37 20.77
C GLY A 104 11.53 -8.42 19.66
N THR A 105 12.40 -8.11 18.69
CA THR A 105 12.02 -7.30 17.53
C THR A 105 11.12 -8.10 16.57
N MET A 106 10.33 -7.37 15.79
CA MET A 106 9.41 -7.95 14.82
C MET A 106 9.55 -7.26 13.46
N ALA A 107 9.75 -8.05 12.41
CA ALA A 107 9.67 -7.57 11.03
C ALA A 107 8.28 -7.86 10.44
N ARG A 108 7.69 -6.86 9.79
CA ARG A 108 6.41 -6.96 9.07
C ARG A 108 6.67 -7.03 7.57
N LEU A 109 6.31 -8.16 6.97
CA LEU A 109 6.68 -8.50 5.60
C LEU A 109 5.43 -8.70 4.75
N ILE A 110 5.50 -8.29 3.48
CA ILE A 110 4.48 -8.60 2.47
C ILE A 110 5.08 -9.00 1.13
N GLU A 111 4.32 -9.76 0.37
CA GLU A 111 4.40 -9.86 -1.09
C GLU A 111 3.07 -9.42 -1.67
N SER A 112 3.09 -8.63 -2.74
CA SER A 112 1.86 -8.10 -3.32
C SER A 112 2.10 -7.63 -4.76
N PRO A 113 1.10 -7.55 -5.64
CA PRO A 113 1.21 -6.78 -6.86
C PRO A 113 1.53 -5.31 -6.57
N HIS A 114 2.40 -4.71 -7.39
CA HIS A 114 2.63 -3.27 -7.31
C HIS A 114 1.35 -2.51 -7.68
N PRO A 115 0.90 -1.53 -6.87
CA PRO A 115 -0.22 -0.67 -7.22
C PRO A 115 0.05 0.06 -8.54
N ARG A 116 -0.72 -0.28 -9.57
CA ARG A 116 -0.70 0.38 -10.89
C ARG A 116 -2.12 0.74 -11.36
N GLY A 117 -3.12 0.22 -10.66
CA GLY A 117 -4.53 0.44 -10.92
C GLY A 117 -5.36 0.00 -9.71
N PRO A 118 -6.70 0.18 -9.76
CA PRO A 118 -7.61 -0.11 -8.66
C PRO A 118 -7.44 -1.52 -8.08
N MET A 119 -7.33 -2.53 -8.94
CA MET A 119 -7.23 -3.93 -8.53
C MET A 119 -5.94 -4.23 -7.77
N SER A 120 -4.79 -3.82 -8.30
CA SER A 120 -3.50 -4.05 -7.62
C SER A 120 -3.38 -3.21 -6.36
N CYS A 121 -3.94 -1.99 -6.35
CA CYS A 121 -4.03 -1.15 -5.17
C CYS A 121 -4.85 -1.83 -4.06
N ALA A 122 -6.03 -2.35 -4.37
CA ALA A 122 -6.90 -3.00 -3.39
C ALA A 122 -6.28 -4.26 -2.78
N VAL A 123 -5.58 -5.06 -3.59
CA VAL A 123 -4.83 -6.24 -3.10
C VAL A 123 -3.65 -5.81 -2.22
N PHE A 124 -2.88 -4.79 -2.63
CA PHE A 124 -1.81 -4.23 -1.80
C PHE A 124 -2.29 -3.74 -0.44
N LEU A 125 -3.38 -2.97 -0.43
CA LEU A 125 -4.01 -2.52 0.80
C LEU A 125 -4.60 -3.68 1.61
N HIS A 126 -5.10 -4.74 1.00
CA HIS A 126 -5.55 -5.93 1.73
C HIS A 126 -4.39 -6.60 2.50
N GLU A 127 -3.21 -6.73 1.88
CA GLU A 127 -2.02 -7.27 2.57
C GLU A 127 -1.57 -6.38 3.74
N ILE A 128 -1.64 -5.06 3.57
CA ILE A 128 -1.37 -4.11 4.66
C ILE A 128 -2.46 -4.21 5.74
N GLY A 129 -3.71 -4.42 5.33
CA GLY A 129 -4.87 -4.58 6.20
C GLY A 129 -4.66 -5.66 7.24
N HIS A 130 -4.04 -6.79 6.88
CA HIS A 130 -3.67 -7.83 7.84
C HIS A 130 -2.71 -7.34 8.94
N HIS A 131 -1.77 -6.46 8.61
CA HIS A 131 -0.89 -5.83 9.61
C HIS A 131 -1.61 -4.74 10.40
N ALA A 132 -2.44 -3.94 9.73
CA ALA A 132 -3.15 -2.81 10.32
C ALA A 132 -4.17 -3.26 11.39
N ILE A 133 -4.94 -4.32 11.10
CA ILE A 133 -5.90 -4.89 12.05
C ILE A 133 -5.24 -5.85 13.07
N GLY A 134 -3.99 -6.24 12.82
CA GLY A 134 -3.28 -7.26 13.59
C GLY A 134 -3.64 -8.70 13.20
N PHE A 135 -2.63 -9.57 13.14
CA PHE A 135 -2.81 -11.00 12.89
C PHE A 135 -3.47 -11.68 14.10
N LYS A 136 -4.38 -12.61 13.82
CA LYS A 136 -5.13 -13.41 14.79
C LYS A 136 -6.07 -12.58 15.68
N THR A 137 -6.29 -11.30 15.36
CA THR A 137 -7.26 -10.43 16.05
C THR A 137 -8.68 -10.96 15.86
N TYR A 138 -9.02 -11.41 14.66
CA TYR A 138 -10.34 -11.95 14.33
C TYR A 138 -10.30 -13.46 14.13
N ARG A 139 -11.33 -14.16 14.62
CA ARG A 139 -11.52 -15.59 14.43
C ARG A 139 -12.96 -15.87 14.03
N PRO A 140 -13.21 -16.79 13.08
CA PRO A 140 -12.27 -17.64 12.32
C PRO A 140 -11.43 -16.87 11.28
N ARG A 141 -10.45 -17.53 10.63
CA ARG A 141 -9.58 -16.87 9.63
C ARG A 141 -10.37 -16.18 8.51
N CYS A 142 -11.48 -16.73 8.04
CA CYS A 142 -12.31 -16.06 7.02
C CYS A 142 -12.89 -14.72 7.50
N LEU A 143 -13.10 -14.53 8.82
CA LEU A 143 -13.51 -13.23 9.38
C LEU A 143 -12.35 -12.23 9.36
N GLU A 144 -11.12 -12.69 9.63
CA GLU A 144 -9.92 -11.86 9.48
C GLU A 144 -9.73 -11.38 8.02
N GLU A 145 -9.96 -12.26 7.04
CA GLU A 145 -9.94 -11.90 5.62
C GLU A 145 -11.00 -10.81 5.31
N TYR A 146 -12.20 -10.90 5.89
CA TYR A 146 -13.24 -9.86 5.76
C TYR A 146 -12.78 -8.52 6.31
N HIS A 147 -12.24 -8.48 7.52
CA HIS A 147 -11.77 -7.22 8.11
C HIS A 147 -10.58 -6.62 7.35
N ALA A 148 -9.68 -7.45 6.81
CA ALA A 148 -8.59 -6.96 5.96
C ALA A 148 -9.11 -6.34 4.65
N TRP A 149 -10.11 -6.95 4.00
CA TRP A 149 -10.77 -6.36 2.84
C TRP A 149 -11.55 -5.08 3.16
N ARG A 150 -12.29 -5.07 4.28
CA ARG A 150 -13.00 -3.88 4.76
C ARG A 150 -12.03 -2.72 4.96
N TRP A 151 -10.94 -2.95 5.70
CA TRP A 151 -9.90 -1.94 5.93
C TRP A 151 -9.31 -1.41 4.61
N SER A 152 -9.06 -2.29 3.64
CA SER A 152 -8.59 -1.90 2.31
C SER A 152 -9.56 -0.95 1.61
N PHE A 153 -10.86 -1.26 1.63
CA PHE A 153 -11.89 -0.44 0.99
C PHE A 153 -12.12 0.88 1.71
N GLU A 154 -12.16 0.88 3.04
CA GLU A 154 -12.23 2.10 3.85
C GLU A 154 -11.04 3.02 3.54
N THR A 155 -9.83 2.45 3.42
CA THR A 155 -8.62 3.21 3.06
C THR A 155 -8.70 3.77 1.65
N MET A 156 -9.20 3.00 0.67
CA MET A 156 -9.39 3.51 -0.69
C MET A 156 -10.42 4.65 -0.74
N ILE A 157 -11.53 4.52 -0.02
CA ILE A 157 -12.57 5.56 0.04
C ILE A 157 -12.02 6.82 0.72
N ALA A 158 -11.36 6.68 1.87
CA ALA A 158 -10.83 7.80 2.64
C ALA A 158 -9.71 8.56 1.92
N LEU A 159 -8.95 7.88 1.06
CA LEU A 159 -7.90 8.48 0.24
C LEU A 159 -8.41 8.90 -1.15
N ASP A 160 -9.72 8.86 -1.41
CA ASP A 160 -10.35 9.18 -2.68
C ASP A 160 -9.71 8.42 -3.87
N LEU A 161 -9.46 7.12 -3.68
CA LEU A 161 -8.91 6.22 -4.69
C LEU A 161 -10.04 5.47 -5.40
N ASN A 162 -9.84 5.20 -6.68
CA ASN A 162 -10.83 4.53 -7.52
C ASN A 162 -11.19 3.13 -7.00
N LEU A 163 -12.43 2.94 -6.54
CA LEU A 163 -12.97 1.65 -6.11
C LEU A 163 -14.02 1.15 -7.12
N THR A 164 -13.56 0.34 -8.09
CA THR A 164 -14.38 -0.09 -9.22
C THR A 164 -15.26 -1.30 -8.88
N GLU A 165 -16.25 -1.58 -9.73
CA GLU A 165 -17.08 -2.78 -9.61
C GLU A 165 -16.22 -4.07 -9.63
N ALA A 166 -15.22 -4.13 -10.50
CA ALA A 166 -14.31 -5.27 -10.59
C ALA A 166 -13.58 -5.54 -9.26
N VAL A 167 -13.17 -4.48 -8.55
CA VAL A 167 -12.54 -4.61 -7.23
C VAL A 167 -13.51 -5.17 -6.20
N ARG A 168 -14.77 -4.70 -6.19
CA ARG A 168 -15.81 -5.24 -5.29
C ARG A 168 -16.09 -6.71 -5.58
N ARG A 169 -16.22 -7.09 -6.85
CA ARG A 169 -16.41 -8.48 -7.26
C ARG A 169 -15.25 -9.37 -6.83
N ARG A 170 -14.02 -8.89 -6.97
CA ARG A 170 -12.82 -9.62 -6.52
C ARG A 170 -12.84 -9.90 -5.01
N ARG A 171 -13.29 -8.94 -4.19
CA ARG A 171 -13.51 -9.14 -2.76
C ARG A 171 -14.57 -10.22 -2.53
N ASP A 172 -15.72 -10.10 -3.19
CA ASP A 172 -16.83 -11.04 -3.02
C ASP A 172 -16.36 -12.48 -3.31
N ASP A 173 -15.64 -12.68 -4.43
CA ASP A 173 -15.05 -13.97 -4.80
C ASP A 173 -14.01 -14.47 -3.77
N ALA A 174 -13.18 -13.56 -3.24
CA ALA A 174 -12.17 -13.88 -2.25
C ALA A 174 -12.79 -14.36 -0.93
N LEU A 175 -13.84 -13.67 -0.46
CA LEU A 175 -14.54 -14.00 0.78
C LEU A 175 -15.36 -15.28 0.64
N HIS A 176 -16.04 -15.46 -0.49
CA HIS A 176 -16.69 -16.74 -0.79
C HIS A 176 -15.68 -17.90 -0.73
N TYR A 177 -14.52 -17.76 -1.39
CA TYR A 177 -13.46 -18.77 -1.33
C TYR A 177 -12.93 -19.00 0.10
N ALA A 178 -12.76 -17.93 0.90
CA ALA A 178 -12.31 -18.04 2.28
C ALA A 178 -13.30 -18.80 3.16
N ILE A 179 -14.61 -18.57 2.96
CA ILE A 179 -15.69 -19.30 3.63
C ILE A 179 -15.64 -20.79 3.24
N GLN A 180 -15.58 -21.10 1.95
CA GLN A 180 -15.47 -22.49 1.47
C GLN A 180 -14.23 -23.21 2.02
N LYS A 181 -13.11 -22.48 2.13
CA LYS A 181 -11.88 -23.01 2.74
C LYS A 181 -12.03 -23.24 4.25
N ALA A 182 -12.74 -22.37 4.96
CA ALA A 182 -13.03 -22.53 6.38
C ALA A 182 -13.99 -23.71 6.63
N ALA A 183 -15.04 -23.85 5.80
CA ALA A 183 -15.98 -24.97 5.86
C ALA A 183 -15.26 -26.32 5.72
N ARG A 184 -14.38 -26.47 4.71
CA ARG A 184 -13.53 -27.67 4.55
C ARG A 184 -12.58 -27.93 5.71
N ARG A 185 -12.32 -26.93 6.56
CA ARG A 185 -11.49 -27.04 7.77
C ARG A 185 -12.32 -27.23 9.06
N GLY A 186 -13.63 -27.50 8.94
CA GLY A 186 -14.50 -27.79 10.08
C GLY A 186 -15.09 -26.54 10.75
N LEU A 187 -15.32 -25.45 10.00
CA LEU A 187 -16.05 -24.31 10.52
C LEU A 187 -17.47 -24.72 10.98
N LYS A 188 -17.76 -24.59 12.27
CA LYS A 188 -19.05 -25.00 12.86
C LYS A 188 -20.14 -23.94 12.72
N ARG A 189 -19.77 -22.66 12.79
CA ARG A 189 -20.69 -21.53 12.76
C ARG A 189 -20.11 -20.42 11.89
N LEU A 190 -20.90 -19.93 10.94
CA LEU A 190 -20.53 -18.80 10.10
C LEU A 190 -20.75 -17.48 10.86
N PRO A 191 -19.76 -16.59 10.94
CA PRO A 191 -19.94 -15.21 11.39
C PRO A 191 -21.02 -14.47 10.59
N GLY A 192 -21.82 -13.63 11.25
CA GLY A 192 -22.97 -12.95 10.62
C GLY A 192 -22.56 -12.02 9.48
N GLU A 193 -21.40 -11.39 9.60
CA GLU A 193 -20.79 -10.50 8.62
C GLU A 193 -20.46 -11.21 7.31
N LEU A 194 -20.28 -12.54 7.36
CA LEU A 194 -19.92 -13.36 6.20
C LEU A 194 -21.13 -13.92 5.46
N ILE A 195 -22.34 -13.82 6.01
CA ILE A 195 -23.58 -14.32 5.39
C ILE A 195 -23.75 -13.78 3.95
N PRO A 196 -23.51 -12.49 3.65
CA PRO A 196 -23.69 -11.95 2.30
C PRO A 196 -22.76 -12.57 1.22
N PHE A 197 -21.69 -13.26 1.64
CA PHE A 197 -20.69 -13.86 0.75
C PHE A 197 -20.79 -15.39 0.68
N LEU A 198 -21.81 -15.98 1.31
CA LEU A 198 -21.97 -17.44 1.36
C LEU A 198 -22.13 -18.03 -0.05
N GLU A 199 -22.96 -17.40 -0.88
CA GLU A 199 -23.19 -17.80 -2.26
C GLU A 199 -22.32 -17.01 -3.23
N PRO A 200 -21.74 -17.66 -4.27
CA PRO A 200 -20.99 -16.96 -5.28
C PRO A 200 -21.94 -16.08 -6.10
N ARG A 201 -21.57 -14.82 -6.31
CA ARG A 201 -22.38 -13.91 -7.12
C ARG A 201 -22.20 -14.20 -8.60
N SER A 202 -23.31 -14.29 -9.33
CA SER A 202 -23.25 -14.43 -10.78
C SER A 202 -22.61 -13.19 -11.42
N ARG A 203 -22.03 -13.35 -12.61
CA ARG A 203 -21.47 -12.21 -13.37
C ARG A 203 -22.53 -11.19 -13.78
N SER A 204 -23.79 -11.60 -13.90
CA SER A 204 -24.92 -10.73 -14.25
C SER A 204 -25.42 -9.90 -13.08
N GLN A 205 -25.15 -10.31 -11.83
CA GLN A 205 -25.52 -9.56 -10.64
C GLN A 205 -24.43 -8.56 -10.27
N ALA A 206 -24.83 -7.36 -9.87
CA ALA A 206 -23.90 -6.38 -9.29
C ALA A 206 -23.24 -6.94 -8.01
N PRO A 207 -21.95 -6.62 -7.76
CA PRO A 207 -21.31 -7.00 -6.52
C PRO A 207 -21.92 -6.23 -5.34
N LEU A 208 -21.67 -6.72 -4.13
CA LEU A 208 -22.09 -6.02 -2.92
C LEU A 208 -21.51 -4.60 -2.85
N PRO A 209 -22.18 -3.67 -2.13
CA PRO A 209 -21.62 -2.36 -1.82
C PRO A 209 -20.19 -2.45 -1.26
N ALA A 210 -19.41 -1.36 -1.40
CA ALA A 210 -18.04 -1.34 -0.92
C ALA A 210 -17.98 -1.59 0.60
N LEU A 211 -18.86 -0.94 1.36
CA LEU A 211 -19.00 -1.16 2.79
C LEU A 211 -20.42 -1.69 3.07
N LEU A 212 -20.50 -2.77 3.85
CA LEU A 212 -21.78 -3.36 4.28
C LEU A 212 -22.30 -2.72 5.57
N GLU A 213 -21.38 -2.16 6.35
CA GLU A 213 -21.64 -1.38 7.54
C GLU A 213 -21.09 0.02 7.32
N GLU A 214 -21.63 1.00 8.05
CA GLU A 214 -21.05 2.34 8.07
C GLU A 214 -19.57 2.30 8.48
N PRO A 215 -18.73 3.20 7.93
CA PRO A 215 -17.35 3.34 8.38
C PRO A 215 -17.35 3.61 9.88
N ARG A 216 -16.69 2.74 10.66
CA ARG A 216 -16.37 3.08 12.05
C ARG A 216 -15.21 4.06 11.96
N GLY A 217 -15.40 5.26 12.50
CA GLY A 217 -14.49 6.42 12.36
C GLY A 217 -13.01 6.18 12.67
N PRO A 218 -12.19 7.23 12.56
CA PRO A 218 -11.05 7.26 11.66
C PRO A 218 -10.01 6.16 11.94
N PHE A 219 -10.04 5.07 11.16
CA PHE A 219 -8.89 4.14 11.04
C PHE A 219 -7.61 4.84 10.52
N LEU A 220 -7.73 6.08 10.02
CA LEU A 220 -6.68 6.96 9.55
C LEU A 220 -6.54 8.23 10.41
N GLU A 221 -6.56 8.12 11.75
CA GLU A 221 -6.01 9.21 12.56
C GLU A 221 -4.56 9.47 12.11
N SER A 222 -4.35 10.61 11.46
CA SER A 222 -3.00 11.10 11.23
C SER A 222 -2.37 11.38 12.59
N PRO A 223 -1.10 10.99 12.84
CA PRO A 223 -0.44 11.26 14.12
C PRO A 223 -0.38 12.76 14.46
N SER A 224 -0.57 13.65 13.46
CA SER A 224 -0.69 15.10 13.69
C SER A 224 -1.94 15.54 14.43
N THR A 225 -3.04 14.80 14.40
CA THR A 225 -4.30 15.29 15.00
C THR A 225 -4.29 15.15 16.54
N ARG A 226 -3.62 14.13 17.09
CA ARG A 226 -3.47 13.99 18.56
C ARG A 226 -2.58 15.06 19.20
N ALA A 227 -1.68 15.67 18.42
CA ALA A 227 -0.82 16.74 18.92
C ALA A 227 -1.56 18.08 19.06
N ALA A 228 -2.62 18.31 18.27
CA ALA A 228 -3.37 19.58 18.31
C ALA A 228 -4.33 19.65 19.51
N GLU A 229 -4.99 18.56 19.87
CA GLU A 229 -5.94 18.55 21.00
C GLU A 229 -5.26 18.68 22.37
N SER A 230 -3.97 18.33 22.49
CA SER A 230 -3.23 18.44 23.75
C SER A 230 -2.82 19.89 24.10
N VAL A 231 -2.83 20.81 23.13
CA VAL A 231 -2.37 22.20 23.35
C VAL A 231 -3.52 23.12 23.79
N GLU A 232 -4.75 22.86 23.37
CA GLU A 232 -5.90 23.73 23.69
C GLU A 232 -6.41 23.55 25.13
N GLN A 233 -6.18 22.38 25.75
CA GLN A 233 -6.71 22.08 27.08
C GLN A 233 -5.93 22.74 28.23
N THR A 234 -4.77 23.35 27.95
CA THR A 234 -3.95 24.03 28.98
C THR A 234 -4.29 25.53 29.11
N SER A 235 -5.13 26.10 28.23
CA SER A 235 -5.40 27.54 28.21
C SER A 235 -6.69 27.99 28.93
N GLN A 236 -7.39 27.09 29.63
CA GLN A 236 -8.64 27.43 30.36
C GLN A 236 -8.54 27.34 31.88
N ILE A 237 -7.32 27.30 32.44
CA ILE A 237 -7.12 27.43 33.89
C ILE A 237 -6.24 28.65 34.12
N ASN A 238 -6.86 29.84 34.10
CA ASN A 238 -6.42 31.05 34.81
C ASN A 238 -7.57 32.05 34.87
#